data_AF-A0A3N9TCJ3-F1
#
_entry.id   AF-A0A3N9TCJ3-F1
#
_cell.length_a   1.000
_cell.length_b   1.000
_cell.length_c   1.000
_cell.angle_alpha   90.00
_cell.angle_beta   90.00
_cell.angle_gamma   90.00
#
_symmetry.space_group_name_H-M   'P 1'
#
loop_
_entity.id
_entity.type
_entity.pdbx_description
1 polymer ?
#
loop_
_entity_poly.entity_id
_entity_poly.type
_entity_poly.pdbx_seq_one_letter_code
_entity_poly.pdbx_strand_id
1 'polypeptide(L)' 'MSSKRYPEEFKIEAVKQITEKGHSVADV' A
#
# COMPACT_ATOMS: atom_id res chain seq x y z
N MET A 1 16.57 2.15 -14.82
CA MET A 1 15.43 2.68 -14.04
C MET A 1 14.40 1.58 -13.86
N SER A 2 14.62 0.65 -12.90
CA SER A 2 13.59 -0.34 -12.60
C SER A 2 12.49 0.34 -11.80
N SER A 3 11.35 0.59 -12.45
CA SER A 3 10.13 0.92 -11.72
C SER A 3 9.89 -0.23 -10.73
N LYS A 4 9.96 0.03 -9.42
CA LYS A 4 9.55 -0.95 -8.41
C LYS A 4 8.06 -1.22 -8.66
N ARG A 5 7.77 -2.27 -9.41
CA ARG A 5 6.40 -2.75 -9.63
C ARG A 5 6.02 -3.46 -8.36
N TYR A 6 5.39 -2.72 -7.45
CA TYR A 6 4.72 -3.33 -6.33
C TYR A 6 3.70 -4.34 -6.88
N PRO A 7 3.65 -5.56 -6.34
CA PRO A 7 2.63 -6.53 -6.69
C PRO A 7 1.25 -5.91 -6.52
N GLU A 8 0.29 -6.33 -7.34
CA GLU A 8 -1.10 -5.86 -7.23
C GLU A 8 -1.67 -6.12 -5.82
N GLU A 9 -1.22 -7.21 -5.19
CA GLU A 9 -1.48 -7.58 -3.80
C GLU A 9 -1.09 -6.49 -2.81
N PHE A 10 0.10 -5.89 -2.97
CA PHE A 10 0.56 -4.81 -2.10
C PHE A 10 -0.30 -3.56 -2.23
N LYS A 11 -0.76 -3.24 -3.45
CA LYS A 11 -1.66 -2.10 -3.66
C LYS A 11 -3.00 -2.33 -2.97
N ILE A 12 -3.52 -3.56 -3.04
CA ILE A 12 -4.80 -3.93 -2.42
C ILE A 12 -4.68 -3.86 -0.89
N GLU A 13 -3.60 -4.41 -0.32
CA GLU A 13 -3.36 -4.31 1.12
C GLU A 13 -3.16 -2.86 1.58
N ALA A 14 -2.41 -2.06 0.83
CA ALA A 14 -2.21 -0.64 1.13
C ALA A 14 -3.55 0.13 1.17
N VAL A 15 -4.42 -0.09 0.18
CA VAL A 15 -5.76 0.51 0.16
C VAL A 15 -6.58 0.05 1.36
N LYS A 16 -6.55 -1.25 1.67
CA LYS A 16 -7.28 -1.84 2.80
C LYS A 16 -6.85 -1.25 4.14
N GLN A 17 -5.54 -1.04 4.36
CA GLN A 17 -5.03 -0.41 5.58
C GLN A 17 -5.54 1.04 5.75
N ILE A 18 -5.56 1.80 4.65
CA ILE A 18 -6.07 3.18 4.65
C ILE A 18 -7.57 3.20 4.94
N THR A 19 -8.36 2.33 4.29
CA THR A 19 -9.83 2.35 4.42
C THR A 19 -10.34 1.70 5.69
N GLU A 20 -9.72 0.61 6.16
CA GLU A 20 -10.20 -0.15 7.32
C GLU A 20 -9.56 0.28 8.63
N LYS A 21 -8.29 0.70 8.60
CA LYS A 21 -7.52 0.99 9.81
C LYS A 21 -7.14 2.45 9.96
N GLY A 22 -7.41 3.29 8.97
CA GLY A 22 -7.07 4.72 8.99
C GLY A 22 -5.56 5.01 9.10
N HIS A 23 -4.72 3.98 9.12
CA HIS A 23 -3.28 4.10 9.18
C HIS A 23 -2.76 4.34 7.77
N SER A 24 -2.31 5.57 7.55
CA SER A 24 -1.65 5.97 6.32
C SER A 24 -0.38 5.14 6.15
N VAL A 25 -0.13 4.67 4.93
CA VAL A 25 1.09 3.95 4.51
C VAL A 25 2.37 4.78 4.73
N ALA A 26 2.22 6.04 5.17
CA ALA A 26 3.28 6.98 5.50
C ALA A 26 3.91 6.78 6.90
N ASP A 27 3.39 5.90 7.77
CA ASP A 27 3.94 5.67 9.13
C ASP A 27 5.10 4.64 9.17
N VAL A 28 5.80 4.40 8.06
CA VAL A 28 6.98 3.51 8.00
C VAL A 28 8.16 4.15 7.28
#